data_AF-A0A2A6CPZ4-F1
#
_entry.id   AF-A0A2A6CPZ4-F1
#
_cell.length_a   1.000
_cell.length_b   1.000
_cell.length_c   1.000
_cell.angle_alpha   90.00
_cell.angle_beta   90.00
_cell.angle_gamma   90.00
#
_symmetry.space_group_name_H-M   'P 1'
#
loop_
_entity.id
_entity.type
_entity.pdbx_description
1 polymer ?
#
loop_
_entity_poly.entity_id
_entity_poly.type
_entity_poly.pdbx_seq_one_letter_code
_entity_poly.pdbx_strand_id
1 'polypeptide(L)' 'MRPRSMAHKLEGTVLEILRITQSIGCTVDDMHPHDLVDRIKDGELEIPAE' A
#
# COMPACT_ATOMS: atom_id res chain seq x y z
N MET A 1 2.33 -10.97 10.17
CA MET A 1 2.38 -9.49 10.16
C MET A 1 2.73 -9.00 11.56
N ARG A 2 3.60 -7.99 11.71
CA ARG A 2 3.90 -7.43 13.03
C ARG A 2 2.58 -7.05 13.70
N PRO A 3 2.39 -7.33 15.01
CA PRO A 3 1.08 -7.33 15.64
C PRO A 3 0.33 -5.99 15.58
N ARG A 4 1.01 -4.88 15.26
CA ARG A 4 0.42 -3.60 14.84
C ARG A 4 1.34 -2.93 13.81
N SER A 5 0.78 -2.53 12.67
CA SER A 5 1.38 -1.45 11.86
C SER A 5 1.38 -0.18 12.72
N MET A 6 2.45 0.62 12.65
CA MET A 6 2.55 1.88 13.40
C MET A 6 1.84 3.03 12.68
N ALA A 7 1.12 2.75 11.58
CA ALA A 7 0.37 3.74 10.85
C ALA A 7 -0.88 4.17 11.63
N HIS A 8 -1.10 5.48 11.70
CA HIS A 8 -2.31 6.06 12.28
C HIS A 8 -3.56 5.88 11.40
N LYS A 9 -3.36 5.65 10.10
CA LYS A 9 -4.40 5.45 9.10
C LYS A 9 -4.17 4.12 8.38
N LEU A 10 -5.25 3.47 7.95
CA LEU A 10 -5.15 2.27 7.11
C LEU A 10 -4.33 2.49 5.84
N GLU A 11 -4.40 3.68 5.26
CA GLU A 11 -3.55 4.09 4.14
C GLU A 11 -2.07 3.79 4.39
N GLY A 12 -1.57 4.11 5.59
CA GLY A 12 -0.16 3.84 5.93
C GLY A 12 0.14 2.34 6.05
N THR A 13 -0.82 1.54 6.52
CA THR A 13 -0.68 0.07 6.57
C THR A 13 -0.68 -0.53 5.16
N VAL A 14 -1.55 -0.05 4.26
CA VAL A 14 -1.59 -0.48 2.86
C VAL A 14 -0.29 -0.10 2.15
N LEU A 15 0.22 1.11 2.37
CA LEU A 15 1.52 1.54 1.84
C LEU A 15 2.68 0.68 2.37
N GLU A 16 2.66 0.27 3.63
CA GLU A 16 3.67 -0.67 4.17
C GLU A 16 3.62 -2.03 3.45
N ILE A 17 2.42 -2.57 3.21
CA ILE A 17 2.25 -3.84 2.50
C ILE A 17 2.76 -3.72 1.06
N LEU A 18 2.36 -2.68 0.32
CA LEU A 18 2.80 -2.46 -1.06
C LEU A 18 4.32 -2.31 -1.19
N ARG A 19 4.96 -1.73 -0.17
CA ARG A 19 6.43 -1.58 -0.12
C ARG A 19 7.15 -2.93 0.04
N ILE A 20 6.52 -3.87 0.74
CA ILE A 20 7.01 -5.25 0.85
C ILE A 20 6.85 -5.95 -0.51
N THR A 21 5.70 -5.79 -1.15
CA THR A 21 5.42 -6.38 -2.48
C THR A 21 6.41 -5.92 -3.54
N GLN A 22 6.80 -4.63 -3.49
CA GLN A 22 7.87 -4.07 -4.32
C GLN A 22 9.23 -4.73 -4.05
N SER A 23 9.56 -4.97 -2.79
CA SER A 23 10.84 -5.60 -2.41
C SER A 23 10.93 -7.07 -2.83
N ILE A 24 9.78 -7.75 -2.92
CA ILE A 24 9.67 -9.15 -3.36
C ILE A 24 9.64 -9.23 -4.90
N GLY A 25 9.29 -8.15 -5.59
CA GLY A 25 9.13 -8.13 -7.06
C GLY A 25 7.81 -8.75 -7.52
N CYS A 26 6.76 -8.67 -6.70
CA CYS A 26 5.43 -9.13 -7.06
C CYS A 26 4.61 -8.00 -7.67
N THR A 27 3.74 -8.33 -8.62
CA THR A 27 2.69 -7.45 -9.12
C THR A 27 1.42 -7.62 -8.29
N VAL A 28 0.63 -6.55 -8.17
CA VAL A 28 -0.68 -6.55 -7.52
C VAL A 28 -1.68 -6.02 -8.54
N ASP A 29 -2.75 -6.76 -8.82
CA ASP A 29 -3.75 -6.37 -9.83
C ASP A 29 -3.13 -6.10 -11.22
N ASP A 30 -2.15 -6.93 -11.60
CA ASP A 30 -1.35 -6.78 -12.83
C ASP A 30 -0.60 -5.43 -12.97
N MET A 31 -0.55 -4.65 -11.89
CA MET A 31 0.17 -3.38 -11.83
C MET A 31 1.44 -3.50 -11.00
N HIS A 32 2.41 -2.64 -11.33
CA HIS A 32 3.62 -2.52 -10.55
C HIS A 32 3.27 -1.85 -9.20
N PRO A 33 3.80 -2.35 -8.08
CA PRO A 33 3.47 -1.80 -6.76
C PRO A 33 3.89 -0.33 -6.59
N HIS A 34 4.81 0.17 -7.42
CA HIS A 34 5.17 1.59 -7.46
C HIS A 34 4.02 2.46 -7.95
N ASP A 35 3.38 2.10 -9.07
CA ASP A 35 2.25 2.86 -9.63
C ASP A 35 1.05 2.86 -8.68
N LEU A 36 0.79 1.75 -7.99
CA LEU A 36 -0.25 1.68 -6.96
C LEU A 36 0.02 2.63 -5.79
N VAL A 37 1.27 2.75 -5.35
CA VAL A 37 1.65 3.69 -4.28
C VAL A 37 1.43 5.14 -4.71
N ASP A 38 1.78 5.50 -5.96
CA ASP A 38 1.52 6.84 -6.49
C ASP A 38 0.03 7.14 -6.60
N ARG A 39 -0.77 6.19 -7.10
CA ARG A 39 -2.24 6.36 -7.20
C ARG A 39 -2.92 6.52 -5.84
N ILE A 40 -2.42 5.84 -4.81
CA ILE A 40 -2.90 6.02 -3.43
C ILE A 40 -2.51 7.40 -2.90
N LYS A 41 -1.28 7.86 -3.17
CA LYS A 41 -0.82 9.19 -2.74
C LYS A 41 -1.51 10.34 -3.45
N ASP A 42 -1.82 10.16 -4.73
CA ASP A 42 -2.57 11.11 -5.55
C ASP A 42 -4.06 11.17 -5.15
N GLY A 43 -4.53 10.17 -4.40
CA GLY A 43 -5.92 10.05 -3.97
C GLY A 43 -6.84 9.45 -5.03
N GLU A 44 -6.30 8.89 -6.12
CA GLU A 44 -7.06 8.14 -7.12
C GLU A 44 -7.63 6.82 -6.55
N LEU A 45 -6.93 6.23 -5.58
CA LEU A 45 -7.35 5.02 -4.87
C LEU A 45 -7.84 5.40 -3.46
N GLU A 46 -9.17 5.43 -3.30
CA GLU A 46 -9.79 5.63 -2.00
C GLU A 46 -9.51 4.42 -1.09
N ILE A 47 -8.79 4.66 0.00
CA ILE A 47 -8.60 3.68 1.05
C ILE A 47 -9.60 3.99 2.18
N PRO A 48 -10.46 3.03 2.56
CA PRO A 48 -11.39 3.24 3.66
C PRO A 48 -10.62 3.55 4.95
N ALA A 49 -11.21 4.42 5.78
CA ALA A 49 -10.55 4.94 6.98
C ALA A 49 -10.63 4.01 8.21
N GLU A 50 -11.19 2.80 8.08
CA GLU A 50 -11.58 1.92 9.20
C GLU A 50 -10.85 0.57 9.23
#